data_AF-A0ABD2NWJ8-F1
#
_entry.id   AF-A0ABD2NWJ8-F1
#
_cell.length_a   1.000
_cell.length_b   1.000
_cell.length_c   1.000
_cell.angle_alpha   90.00
_cell.angle_beta   90.00
_cell.angle_gamma   90.00
#
_symmetry.space_group_name_H-M   'P 1'
#
loop_
_entity.id
_entity.type
_entity.pdbx_description
1 polymer ?
#
loop_
_entity_poly.entity_id
_entity_poly.type
_entity_poly.pdbx_seq_one_letter_code
_entity_poly.pdbx_strand_id
1 'polypeptide(L)'
;MDGKEIERRITQAKQVIGSLNSVFWSGEITKGRKMRVYEAMVRSSLLYGSETWRLTERFKSRLEVVEMDVLTRSSRTSRREHVPIEVIKRERQEKTTCLVWARETHGRLQAT
;
A
#
# COMPACT_ATOMS: atom_id res chain seq x y z
N MET A 1 2.79 -15.72 16.87
CA MET A 1 2.80 -14.32 17.36
C MET A 1 2.60 -13.32 16.22
N ASP A 2 2.96 -13.70 14.99
CA ASP A 2 3.10 -12.83 13.82
C ASP A 2 1.80 -12.13 13.38
N GLY A 3 0.64 -12.81 13.49
CA GLY A 3 -0.63 -12.24 13.05
C GLY A 3 -1.06 -10.97 13.79
N LYS A 4 -0.83 -10.88 15.11
CA LYS A 4 -1.20 -9.69 15.89
C LYS A 4 -0.35 -8.46 15.52
N GLU A 5 0.92 -8.66 15.19
CA GLU A 5 1.79 -7.56 14.76
C GLU A 5 1.39 -7.04 13.38
N ILE A 6 1.07 -7.93 12.44
CA ILE A 6 0.59 -7.54 11.10
C ILE A 6 -0.69 -6.70 11.22
N GLU A 7 -1.63 -7.13 12.04
CA GLU A 7 -2.86 -6.37 12.33
C GLU A 7 -2.58 -4.98 12.91
N ARG A 8 -1.62 -4.90 13.84
CA ARG A 8 -1.20 -3.64 14.44
C ARG A 8 -0.59 -2.70 13.41
N ARG A 9 0.26 -3.21 12.50
CA ARG A 9 0.86 -2.41 11.42
C ARG A 9 -0.15 -1.94 10.40
N ILE A 10 -1.10 -2.80 10.02
CA ILE A 10 -2.22 -2.40 9.15
C ILE A 10 -3.02 -1.27 9.81
N THR A 11 -3.28 -1.37 11.11
CA THR A 11 -3.99 -0.32 11.86
C THR A 11 -3.20 0.98 11.90
N GLN A 12 -1.90 0.91 12.18
CA GLN A 12 -1.01 2.07 12.18
C GLN A 12 -0.94 2.74 10.80
N ALA A 13 -0.81 1.95 9.73
CA ALA A 13 -0.83 2.47 8.37
C ALA A 13 -2.15 3.17 8.04
N LYS A 14 -3.29 2.58 8.45
CA LYS A 14 -4.61 3.23 8.29
C LYS A 14 -4.72 4.54 9.07
N GLN A 15 -4.12 4.62 10.25
CA GLN A 15 -4.06 5.87 11.02
C GLN A 15 -3.25 6.93 10.28
N VAL A 16 -2.06 6.58 9.77
CA VAL A 16 -1.22 7.48 8.96
C VAL A 16 -1.97 7.96 7.71
N ILE A 17 -2.67 7.06 7.01
CA ILE A 17 -3.51 7.42 5.85
C ILE A 17 -4.61 8.39 6.26
N GLY A 18 -5.26 8.16 7.41
CA GLY A 18 -6.28 9.05 7.96
C GLY A 18 -5.72 10.44 8.27
N SER A 19 -4.54 10.52 8.89
CA SER A 19 -3.87 11.79 9.18
C SER A 19 -3.46 12.54 7.91
N LEU A 20 -3.08 11.82 6.86
CA LEU A 20 -2.68 12.37 5.56
C LEU A 20 -3.86 12.51 4.57
N ASN A 21 -5.10 12.39 5.04
CA ASN A 21 -6.26 12.43 4.17
C ASN A 21 -6.35 13.74 3.38
N SER A 22 -6.08 14.89 4.00
CA SER A 22 -6.05 16.19 3.32
C SER A 22 -5.02 16.23 2.18
N VAL A 23 -3.84 15.66 2.40
CA VAL A 23 -2.76 15.56 1.40
C VAL A 23 -3.19 14.69 0.22
N PHE A 24 -3.80 13.52 0.48
CA PHE A 24 -4.22 12.61 -0.57
C PHE A 24 -5.37 13.18 -1.40
N TRP A 25 -6.30 13.93 -0.79
CA TRP A 25 -7.41 14.56 -1.52
C TRP A 25 -7.07 15.92 -2.15
N SER A 26 -6.00 16.60 -1.70
CA SER A 26 -5.66 17.95 -2.15
C SER A 26 -5.59 18.09 -3.68
N GLY A 27 -6.21 19.18 -4.17
CA GLY A 27 -6.22 19.69 -5.55
C GLY A 27 -4.84 20.10 -6.08
N GLU A 28 -3.99 20.54 -5.17
CA GLU A 28 -2.78 21.33 -5.48
C GLU A 28 -1.54 20.44 -5.55
N ILE A 29 -1.56 19.31 -4.84
CA ILE A 29 -0.44 18.38 -4.81
C ILE A 29 -0.52 17.44 -6.02
N THR A 30 0.58 17.36 -6.76
CA THR A 30 0.70 16.47 -7.92
C THR A 30 0.62 15.00 -7.51
N LYS A 31 0.07 14.15 -8.40
CA LYS A 31 -0.08 12.70 -8.17
C LYS A 31 1.25 12.06 -7.74
N GLY A 32 2.36 12.39 -8.40
CA GLY A 32 3.69 11.85 -8.07
C GLY A 32 4.21 12.23 -6.67
N ARG A 33 3.95 13.46 -6.20
CA ARG A 33 4.33 13.86 -4.83
C ARG A 33 3.53 13.10 -3.77
N LYS A 34 2.24 12.87 -4.01
CA LYS A 34 1.40 12.04 -3.14
C LYS A 34 1.93 10.60 -3.05
N MET A 35 2.42 10.05 -4.16
CA MET A 35 2.99 8.71 -4.17
C MET A 35 4.30 8.62 -3.39
N ARG A 36 5.18 9.62 -3.50
CA ARG A 36 6.38 9.69 -2.65
C ARG A 36 6.05 9.73 -1.16
N VAL A 37 5.00 10.48 -0.77
CA VAL A 37 4.53 10.52 0.62
C VAL A 37 3.99 9.15 1.05
N TYR A 38 3.23 8.47 0.19
CA TYR A 38 2.77 7.10 0.44
C TYR A 38 3.94 6.13 0.64
N GLU A 39 4.92 6.13 -0.26
CA GLU A 39 6.09 5.25 -0.18
C GLU A 39 6.92 5.51 1.08
N ALA A 40 7.12 6.78 1.43
CA ALA A 40 7.93 7.15 2.58
C ALA A 40 7.27 6.83 3.93
N MET A 41 5.95 6.98 4.05
CA MET A 41 5.24 6.89 5.34
C MET A 41 4.39 5.63 5.49
N VAL A 42 3.55 5.35 4.50
CA VAL A 42 2.57 4.26 4.59
C VAL A 42 3.23 2.92 4.29
N ARG A 43 3.98 2.85 3.19
CA ARG A 43 4.69 1.62 2.78
C ARG A 43 5.76 1.24 3.79
N SER A 44 6.53 2.20 4.31
CA SER A 44 7.49 1.94 5.40
C SER A 44 6.80 1.40 6.65
N SER A 45 5.66 1.96 7.06
CA SER A 45 4.88 1.48 8.21
C SER A 45 4.30 0.07 8.00
N LEU A 46 3.91 -0.27 6.77
CA LEU A 46 3.35 -1.57 6.41
C LEU A 46 4.41 -2.66 6.26
N LEU A 47 5.57 -2.35 5.70
CA LEU A 47 6.64 -3.32 5.42
C LEU A 47 7.63 -3.50 6.57
N TYR A 48 7.56 -2.65 7.60
CA TYR A 48 8.45 -2.79 8.75
C TYR A 48 8.21 -4.15 9.45
N GLY A 49 9.22 -5.03 9.36
CA GLY A 49 9.16 -6.38 9.91
C GLY A 49 8.56 -7.43 8.97
N SER A 50 8.30 -7.11 7.70
CA SER A 50 7.75 -8.09 6.73
C SER A 50 8.67 -9.28 6.50
N GLU A 51 9.98 -9.14 6.73
CA GLU A 51 10.97 -10.21 6.62
C GLU A 51 10.75 -11.33 7.63
N THR A 52 10.13 -11.04 8.77
CA THR A 52 9.87 -12.02 9.84
C THR A 52 8.44 -12.54 9.82
N TRP A 53 7.59 -12.05 8.91
CA TRP A 53 6.18 -12.43 8.83
C TRP A 53 5.98 -13.65 7.95
N ARG A 54 5.26 -14.64 8.47
CA ARG A 54 4.60 -15.64 7.62
C ARG A 54 3.41 -14.99 6.90
N LEU A 55 3.68 -14.46 5.70
CA LEU A 55 2.67 -13.84 4.83
C LEU A 55 1.68 -14.88 4.30
N THR A 56 0.61 -15.12 5.06
CA THR A 56 -0.55 -15.88 4.59
C THR A 56 -1.31 -15.09 3.52
N GLU A 57 -2.09 -15.78 2.68
CA GLU A 57 -2.89 -15.12 1.64
C GLU A 57 -3.84 -14.06 2.20
N ARG A 58 -4.42 -14.33 3.38
CA ARG A 58 -5.27 -13.36 4.10
C ARG A 58 -4.55 -12.03 4.35
N PHE A 59 -3.28 -12.06 4.78
CA PHE A 59 -2.54 -10.84 5.05
C PHE A 59 -2.15 -10.13 3.75
N LYS A 60 -1.80 -10.87 2.69
CA LYS A 60 -1.55 -10.30 1.36
C LYS A 60 -2.76 -9.53 0.84
N SER A 61 -3.96 -10.13 0.89
CA SER A 61 -5.20 -9.46 0.48
C SER A 61 -5.47 -8.20 1.31
N ARG A 62 -5.20 -8.22 2.61
CA ARG A 62 -5.40 -7.05 3.46
C ARG A 62 -4.41 -5.93 3.20
N LEU A 63 -3.14 -6.25 2.95
CA LEU A 63 -2.13 -5.28 2.54
C LEU A 63 -2.53 -4.64 1.23
N GLU A 64 -2.97 -5.43 0.25
CA GLU A 64 -3.45 -4.93 -1.03
C GLU A 64 -4.62 -3.96 -0.85
N VAL A 65 -5.61 -4.27 -0.02
CA VAL A 65 -6.73 -3.36 0.27
C VAL A 65 -6.26 -2.01 0.82
N VAL A 66 -5.21 -1.98 1.65
CA VAL A 66 -4.63 -0.72 2.15
C VAL A 66 -3.95 0.05 1.03
N GLU A 67 -3.16 -0.61 0.17
CA GLU A 67 -2.54 0.04 -0.99
C GLU A 67 -3.62 0.64 -1.90
N MET A 68 -4.68 -0.12 -2.21
CA MET A 68 -5.79 0.31 -3.05
C MET A 68 -6.52 1.54 -2.50
N ASP A 69 -6.69 1.62 -1.18
CA ASP A 69 -7.35 2.76 -0.54
C ASP A 69 -6.55 4.05 -0.76
N VAL A 70 -5.21 4.00 -0.64
CA VAL A 70 -4.36 5.17 -0.91
C VAL A 70 -4.34 5.54 -2.39
N LEU A 71 -4.25 4.55 -3.27
CA LEU A 71 -4.27 4.79 -4.72
C LEU A 71 -5.55 5.50 -5.15
N THR A 72 -6.70 5.00 -4.68
CA THR A 72 -8.01 5.57 -4.98
C THR A 72 -8.13 7.01 -4.47
N ARG A 73 -7.76 7.28 -3.21
CA ARG A 73 -7.77 8.64 -2.64
C ARG A 73 -6.83 9.57 -3.37
N SER A 74 -5.62 9.13 -3.68
CA SER A 74 -4.61 9.94 -4.34
C SER A 74 -4.97 10.26 -5.80
N SER A 75 -5.80 9.42 -6.44
CA SER A 75 -6.37 9.65 -7.78
C SER A 75 -7.60 10.55 -7.77
N ARG A 76 -8.08 10.95 -6.58
CA ARG A 76 -9.31 11.72 -6.38
C ARG A 76 -10.56 11.03 -6.92
N THR A 77 -10.48 9.72 -7.14
CA THR A 77 -11.61 8.93 -7.57
C THR A 77 -12.45 8.65 -6.35
N SER A 78 -13.66 9.19 -6.33
CA SER A 78 -14.61 8.87 -5.27
C SER A 78 -15.01 7.40 -5.36
N ARG A 79 -15.29 6.76 -4.22
CA ARG A 79 -15.90 5.42 -4.19
C ARG A 79 -17.22 5.36 -4.98
N ARG A 80 -17.88 6.51 -5.16
CA ARG A 80 -19.12 6.67 -5.95
C ARG A 80 -18.90 6.52 -7.45
N GLU A 81 -17.70 6.78 -7.95
CA GLU A 81 -17.41 6.70 -9.39
C GLU A 81 -17.27 5.25 -9.86
N HIS A 82 -17.25 4.27 -8.95
CA HIS A 82 -17.14 2.84 -9.26
C HIS A 82 -16.03 2.48 -10.25
N VAL A 83 -14.97 3.30 -10.31
CA VAL A 83 -13.85 3.05 -11.21
C VAL A 83 -13.15 1.77 -10.76
N PRO A 84 -12.97 0.80 -11.67
CA PRO A 84 -12.25 -0.42 -11.34
C PRO A 84 -10.82 -0.09 -10.91
N ILE A 85 -10.36 -0.73 -9.84
CA ILE A 85 -9.02 -0.52 -9.31
C ILE A 85 -7.92 -0.84 -10.33
N GLU A 86 -8.19 -1.76 -11.26
CA GLU A 86 -7.30 -2.13 -12.35
C GLU A 86 -7.04 -0.96 -13.28
N VAL A 87 -8.06 -0.11 -13.51
CA VAL A 87 -7.92 1.11 -14.33
C VAL A 87 -7.01 2.11 -13.60
N ILE A 88 -7.22 2.30 -12.29
CA ILE A 88 -6.39 3.20 -11.47
C ILE A 88 -4.94 2.71 -11.44
N LYS A 89 -4.71 1.40 -11.27
CA LYS A 89 -3.37 0.78 -11.30
C LYS A 89 -2.70 0.96 -12.66
N ARG A 90 -3.45 0.78 -13.77
CA ARG A 90 -2.94 0.97 -15.14
C ARG A 90 -2.57 2.43 -15.42
N GLU A 91 -3.41 3.37 -15.02
CA GLU A 91 -3.17 4.81 -15.21
C GLU A 91 -1.86 5.25 -14.54
N ARG A 92 -1.54 4.67 -13.38
CA ARG A 92 -0.34 5.02 -12.63
C ARG A 92 0.91 4.24 -13.00
N GLN A 93 0.79 3.20 -13.82
CA GLN A 93 1.88 2.27 -14.14
C GLN A 93 2.56 1.68 -12.89
N GLU A 94 1.84 1.66 -11.76
CA GLU A 94 2.38 1.21 -10.49
C GLU A 94 2.24 -0.30 -10.39
N LYS A 95 3.38 -1.00 -10.43
CA LYS A 95 3.43 -2.42 -10.13
C LYS A 95 2.99 -2.59 -8.67
N THR A 96 2.00 -3.46 -8.41
CA THR A 96 1.55 -3.79 -7.04
C THR A 96 2.77 -4.12 -6.19
N THR A 97 3.10 -3.20 -5.31
CA THR A 97 4.44 -3.10 -4.73
C THR A 97 4.71 -4.26 -3.79
N CYS A 98 3.70 -4.69 -3.02
CA CYS A 98 3.81 -5.88 -2.17
C CYS A 98 4.07 -7.18 -2.94
N LEU A 99 3.58 -7.32 -4.19
CA LEU A 99 3.82 -8.52 -5.01
C LEU A 99 5.20 -8.51 -5.68
N VAL A 100 5.68 -7.33 -6.08
CA VAL A 100 7.03 -7.16 -6.62
C VAL A 100 8.07 -7.37 -5.51
N TRP A 101 7.86 -6.78 -4.34
CA TRP A 101 8.74 -6.97 -3.19
C TRP A 101 8.75 -8.43 -2.68
N ALA A 102 7.58 -9.09 -2.63
CA ALA A 102 7.52 -10.51 -2.27
C ALA A 102 8.24 -11.42 -3.29
N ARG A 103 8.26 -11.07 -4.59
CA ARG A 103 9.04 -11.78 -5.61
C ARG A 103 10.54 -11.48 -5.53
N GLU A 104 10.93 -10.23 -5.32
CA GLU A 104 12.35 -9.79 -5.25
C GLU A 104 13.08 -10.22 -3.98
N THR A 105 12.35 -10.48 -2.88
CA THR A 105 12.92 -10.99 -1.63
C THR A 105 13.03 -12.52 -1.62
N HIS A 106 12.03 -13.25 -2.13
CA HIS A 106 12.14 -14.73 -2.26
C HIS A 106 13.12 -15.19 -3.33
N GLY A 107 13.32 -14.43 -4.42
CA GLY A 107 14.35 -14.73 -5.42
C GLY A 107 15.78 -14.62 -4.89
N ARG A 108 16.01 -13.89 -3.79
CA ARG A 108 17.32 -13.73 -3.15
C ARG A 108 17.67 -14.82 -2.14
N LEU A 109 16.69 -15.58 -1.64
CA LEU A 109 16.87 -16.63 -0.63
C LEU A 109 17.08 -18.04 -1.22
N GLN A 110 17.11 -18.18 -2.56
CA GLN A 110 17.33 -19.45 -3.27
C GLN A 110 18.64 -19.44 -4.09
N ALA A 111 19.47 -18.39 -3.95
CA ALA A 111 20.69 -18.16 -4.75
C ALA A 111 21.99 -18.16 -3.91
N THR A 112 21.95 -18.76 -2.72
CA THR A 112 23.09 -19.03 -1.83
C THR A 112 22.93 -20.42 -1.27
#